data_AF-A0A3D0T162-F1
#
_entry.id   AF-A0A3D0T162-F1
#
_cell.length_a   1.000
_cell.length_b   1.000
_cell.length_c   1.000
_cell.angle_alpha   90.00
_cell.angle_beta   90.00
_cell.angle_gamma   90.00
#
_symmetry.space_group_name_H-M   'P 1'
#
loop_
_entity.id
_entity.type
_entity.pdbx_description
1 polymer ?
#
loop_
_entity_poly.entity_id
_entity_poly.type
_entity_poly.pdbx_seq_one_letter_code
_entity_poly.pdbx_strand_id
1 'polypeptide(L)'
;MAETNGSLERPALKNDRYLRALLKQPVDVTPVWMMRQAGRYLPEYKATRAVAGDFMSLCKNAELACEVTLQPLRRFPLDAAILFSDILTIPDAMGLGLYFETGEGPRFERPITCKADVDRIGVPDPEGELQYVMNAVRTIRRELKGDVPLIGFSGSPWTLATYMVEGGSSKAFTKIKKMAFAEPQVLHALLGKLADSVTSYLNAQIAAGAQSVMVFDTWGGVLSPRD
;
A
#
# COMPACT_ATOMS: atom_id res chain seq x y z
N MET A 1 31.15 28.02 -10.86
CA MET A 1 29.86 27.86 -11.57
C MET A 1 29.06 26.85 -10.80
N ALA A 2 28.02 27.30 -10.10
CA ALA A 2 27.14 26.40 -9.35
C ALA A 2 26.19 25.75 -10.33
N GLU A 3 26.26 24.43 -10.46
CA GLU A 3 25.28 23.64 -11.21
C GLU A 3 23.94 23.75 -10.48
N THR A 4 22.97 24.34 -11.18
CA THR A 4 21.57 24.36 -10.79
C THR A 4 21.05 22.94 -10.74
N ASN A 5 20.77 22.43 -9.54
CA ASN A 5 19.93 21.26 -9.32
C ASN A 5 18.61 21.47 -10.08
N GLY A 6 18.47 20.81 -11.22
CA GLY A 6 17.21 20.74 -11.96
C GLY A 6 16.21 19.93 -11.14
N SER A 7 15.50 20.59 -10.22
CA SER A 7 14.25 20.05 -9.72
C SER A 7 13.33 19.91 -10.92
N LEU A 8 13.12 18.68 -11.41
CA LEU A 8 12.09 18.38 -12.40
C LEU A 8 10.78 18.95 -11.86
N GLU A 9 10.35 20.07 -12.44
CA GLU A 9 9.17 20.80 -12.03
C GLU A 9 7.97 19.85 -12.19
N ARG A 10 7.37 19.45 -11.07
CA ARG A 10 6.25 18.50 -11.10
C ARG A 10 5.08 19.18 -11.81
N PRO A 11 4.41 18.52 -12.79
CA PRO A 11 3.28 19.13 -13.48
C PRO A 11 2.23 19.64 -12.49
N ALA A 12 1.75 20.86 -12.73
CA ALA A 12 0.66 21.45 -11.96
C ALA A 12 -0.59 20.56 -12.04
N LEU A 13 -1.27 20.39 -10.90
CA LEU A 13 -2.47 19.58 -10.82
C LEU A 13 -3.65 20.31 -11.51
N LYS A 14 -4.33 19.63 -12.44
CA LYS A 14 -5.44 20.16 -13.23
C LYS A 14 -6.80 19.89 -12.59
N ASN A 15 -7.03 18.67 -12.11
CA ASN A 15 -8.20 18.32 -11.30
C ASN A 15 -7.79 18.08 -9.85
N ASP A 16 -8.21 18.96 -8.94
CA ASP A 16 -7.93 18.89 -7.51
C ASP A 16 -9.18 18.62 -6.64
N ARG A 17 -10.32 18.28 -7.26
CA ARG A 17 -11.60 18.09 -6.55
C ARG A 17 -11.49 17.12 -5.39
N TYR A 18 -10.83 15.98 -5.60
CA TYR A 18 -10.62 14.98 -4.57
C TYR A 18 -9.86 15.54 -3.36
N LEU A 19 -8.79 16.30 -3.58
CA LEU A 19 -8.00 16.90 -2.49
C LEU A 19 -8.80 17.98 -1.74
N ARG A 20 -9.50 18.86 -2.47
CA ARG A 20 -10.38 19.88 -1.89
C ARG A 20 -11.49 19.26 -1.04
N ALA A 21 -12.13 18.20 -1.54
CA ALA A 21 -13.18 17.50 -0.81
C ALA A 21 -12.67 16.86 0.50
N LEU A 22 -11.49 16.23 0.49
CA LEU A 22 -10.85 15.71 1.71
C LEU A 22 -10.60 16.82 2.75
N LEU A 23 -10.23 18.02 2.28
CA LEU A 23 -10.01 19.20 3.12
C LEU A 23 -11.32 19.93 3.50
N LYS A 24 -12.49 19.36 3.17
CA LYS A 24 -13.82 19.96 3.41
C LYS A 24 -14.00 21.32 2.74
N GLN A 25 -13.31 21.56 1.63
CA GLN A 25 -13.45 22.77 0.83
C GLN A 25 -14.58 22.58 -0.20
N PRO A 26 -15.26 23.68 -0.61
CA PRO A 26 -16.28 23.60 -1.67
C PRO A 26 -15.72 23.06 -2.98
N VAL A 27 -16.51 22.26 -3.70
CA VAL A 27 -16.20 21.73 -5.04
C VAL A 27 -17.42 21.92 -5.94
N ASP A 28 -17.20 21.96 -7.24
CA ASP A 28 -18.25 22.09 -8.25
C ASP A 28 -19.09 20.82 -8.40
N VAL A 29 -18.49 19.65 -8.15
CA VAL A 29 -19.16 18.34 -8.12
C VAL A 29 -18.43 17.40 -7.16
N THR A 30 -19.16 16.43 -6.58
CA THR A 30 -18.57 15.41 -5.70
C THR A 30 -17.56 14.55 -6.48
N PRO A 31 -16.28 14.47 -6.04
CA PRO A 31 -15.27 13.65 -6.70
C PRO A 31 -15.50 12.16 -6.47
N VAL A 32 -15.15 11.33 -7.47
CA VAL A 32 -15.30 9.86 -7.41
C VAL A 32 -14.03 9.12 -7.82
N TRP A 33 -13.72 8.06 -7.09
CA TRP A 33 -12.75 7.03 -7.44
C TRP A 33 -13.25 5.70 -6.86
N MET A 34 -12.70 4.57 -7.29
CA MET A 34 -13.17 3.25 -6.85
C MET A 34 -12.04 2.43 -6.22
N MET A 35 -12.30 1.83 -5.06
CA MET A 35 -11.42 0.81 -4.51
C MET A 35 -11.28 -0.35 -5.50
N ARG A 36 -10.04 -0.78 -5.75
CA ARG A 36 -9.71 -1.79 -6.77
C ARG A 36 -10.12 -1.38 -8.20
N GLN A 37 -10.09 -0.08 -8.54
CA GLN A 37 -10.28 0.39 -9.92
C GLN A 37 -9.30 -0.25 -10.90
N ALA A 38 -8.05 -0.49 -10.50
CA ALA A 38 -7.13 -1.35 -11.24
C ALA A 38 -7.35 -2.81 -10.82
N GLY A 39 -8.06 -3.60 -11.64
CA GLY A 39 -8.40 -4.96 -11.25
C GLY A 39 -8.97 -5.84 -12.36
N ARG A 40 -9.17 -7.12 -12.00
CA ARG A 40 -9.58 -8.22 -12.90
C ARG A 40 -10.90 -7.99 -13.67
N TYR A 41 -11.70 -7.00 -13.31
CA TYR A 41 -12.90 -6.66 -14.07
C TYR A 41 -12.55 -5.97 -15.41
N LEU A 42 -11.34 -5.42 -15.53
CA LEU A 42 -10.80 -4.88 -16.78
C LEU A 42 -10.07 -5.98 -17.58
N PRO A 43 -10.43 -6.24 -18.84
CA PRO A 43 -9.72 -7.18 -19.71
C PRO A 43 -8.23 -6.85 -19.87
N GLU A 44 -7.89 -5.57 -20.04
CA GLU A 44 -6.52 -5.08 -20.19
C GLU A 44 -5.67 -5.30 -18.94
N TYR A 45 -6.27 -5.24 -17.74
CA TYR A 45 -5.58 -5.59 -16.50
C TYR A 45 -5.16 -7.07 -16.51
N LYS A 46 -6.05 -7.96 -16.95
CA LYS A 46 -5.74 -9.40 -17.05
C LYS A 46 -4.60 -9.65 -18.04
N ALA A 47 -4.59 -8.93 -19.15
CA ALA A 47 -3.52 -9.02 -20.15
C ALA A 47 -2.18 -8.58 -19.57
N THR A 48 -2.09 -7.40 -18.93
CA THR A 48 -0.86 -6.92 -18.29
C THR A 48 -0.38 -7.86 -17.18
N ARG A 49 -1.30 -8.37 -16.36
CA ARG A 49 -0.98 -9.35 -15.32
C ARG A 49 -0.41 -10.65 -15.88
N ALA A 50 -0.91 -11.12 -17.03
CA ALA A 50 -0.39 -12.33 -17.68
C ALA A 50 1.06 -12.13 -18.16
N VAL A 51 1.43 -10.93 -18.61
CA VAL A 51 2.82 -10.58 -18.98
C VAL A 51 3.73 -10.59 -17.76
N ALA A 52 3.26 -10.07 -16.62
CA ALA A 52 4.02 -10.06 -15.37
C ALA A 52 4.22 -11.46 -14.75
N GLY A 53 3.42 -12.45 -15.15
CA GLY A 53 3.40 -13.79 -14.59
C GLY A 53 2.60 -13.86 -13.28
N ASP A 54 3.10 -13.23 -12.22
CA ASP A 54 2.46 -13.22 -10.90
C ASP A 54 2.19 -11.81 -10.37
N PHE A 55 1.43 -11.74 -9.27
CA PHE A 55 0.98 -10.48 -8.69
C PHE A 55 2.13 -9.67 -8.07
N MET A 56 3.10 -10.31 -7.41
CA MET A 56 4.23 -9.61 -6.81
C MET A 56 5.21 -9.13 -7.88
N SER A 57 5.42 -9.91 -8.93
CA SER A 57 6.18 -9.48 -10.12
C SER A 57 5.55 -8.24 -10.77
N LEU A 58 4.22 -8.18 -10.83
CA LEU A 58 3.50 -6.98 -11.30
C LEU A 58 3.71 -5.78 -10.36
N CYS A 59 3.63 -5.96 -9.04
CA CYS A 59 3.87 -4.89 -8.07
C CYS A 59 5.32 -4.38 -8.04
N LYS A 60 6.30 -5.27 -8.28
CA LYS A 60 7.74 -4.95 -8.26
C LYS A 60 8.24 -4.31 -9.57
N ASN A 61 7.43 -4.31 -10.63
CA ASN A 61 7.76 -3.66 -11.90
C ASN A 61 7.07 -2.28 -12.00
N ALA A 62 7.85 -1.19 -11.96
CA ALA A 62 7.32 0.17 -11.90
C ALA A 62 6.50 0.55 -13.15
N GLU A 63 6.93 0.11 -14.34
CA GLU A 63 6.26 0.39 -15.61
C GLU A 63 4.91 -0.34 -15.71
N LEU A 64 4.87 -1.61 -15.32
CA LEU A 64 3.65 -2.41 -15.34
C LEU A 64 2.67 -1.96 -14.24
N ALA A 65 3.17 -1.65 -13.03
CA ALA A 65 2.37 -1.07 -11.96
C ALA A 65 1.78 0.29 -12.38
N CYS A 66 2.56 1.10 -13.09
CA CYS A 66 2.07 2.35 -13.68
C CYS A 66 0.99 2.10 -14.72
N GLU A 67 1.23 1.19 -15.66
CA GLU A 67 0.27 0.86 -16.71
C GLU A 67 -1.09 0.46 -16.13
N VAL A 68 -1.12 -0.50 -15.19
CA VAL A 68 -2.39 -0.94 -14.58
C VAL A 68 -3.05 0.15 -13.75
N THR A 69 -2.29 1.08 -13.17
CA THR A 69 -2.83 2.24 -12.45
C THR A 69 -3.56 3.21 -13.38
N LEU A 70 -3.07 3.38 -14.62
CA LEU A 70 -3.63 4.32 -15.60
C LEU A 70 -4.82 3.76 -16.38
N GLN A 71 -4.91 2.43 -16.54
CA GLN A 71 -6.00 1.77 -17.30
C GLN A 71 -7.41 2.26 -16.94
N PRO A 72 -7.81 2.41 -15.66
CA PRO A 72 -9.16 2.85 -15.31
C PRO A 72 -9.44 4.29 -15.74
N LEU A 73 -8.44 5.17 -15.70
CA LEU A 73 -8.56 6.58 -16.09
C LEU A 73 -8.79 6.74 -17.60
N ARG A 74 -8.36 5.77 -18.41
CA ARG A 74 -8.62 5.76 -19.86
C ARG A 74 -10.06 5.37 -20.19
N ARG A 75 -10.78 4.75 -19.25
CA ARG A 75 -12.19 4.33 -19.42
C ARG A 75 -13.17 5.27 -18.75
N PHE A 76 -12.79 5.79 -17.58
CA PHE A 76 -13.69 6.50 -16.69
C PHE A 76 -13.04 7.81 -16.24
N PRO A 77 -13.78 8.94 -16.24
CA PRO A 77 -13.29 10.22 -15.76
C PRO A 77 -13.28 10.26 -14.22
N LEU A 78 -12.45 9.41 -13.60
CA LEU A 78 -12.27 9.37 -12.15
C LEU A 78 -11.48 10.60 -11.66
N ASP A 79 -11.72 11.05 -10.44
CA ASP A 79 -11.08 12.23 -9.85
C ASP A 79 -9.81 11.90 -9.05
N ALA A 80 -9.40 10.63 -9.01
CA ALA A 80 -8.13 10.21 -8.40
C ALA A 80 -7.62 8.88 -8.99
N ALA A 81 -6.30 8.74 -9.02
CA ALA A 81 -5.62 7.47 -9.23
C ALA A 81 -5.19 6.91 -7.87
N ILE A 82 -5.19 5.59 -7.71
CA ILE A 82 -4.56 4.94 -6.55
C ILE A 82 -3.43 4.06 -7.06
N LEU A 83 -2.27 4.15 -6.38
CA LEU A 83 -1.10 3.31 -6.63
C LEU A 83 -1.52 1.84 -6.73
N PHE A 84 -1.06 1.13 -7.76
CA PHE A 84 -1.13 -0.33 -7.78
C PHE A 84 0.01 -0.93 -6.95
N SER A 85 -0.32 -1.46 -5.77
CA SER A 85 0.59 -2.14 -4.85
C SER A 85 -0.22 -3.11 -3.97
N ASP A 86 0.37 -3.62 -2.90
CA ASP A 86 -0.30 -4.44 -1.88
C ASP A 86 0.04 -3.96 -0.46
N ILE A 87 -0.88 -4.16 0.49
CA ILE A 87 -0.65 -3.82 1.90
C ILE A 87 0.47 -4.68 2.51
N LEU A 88 0.70 -5.88 1.98
CA LEU A 88 1.67 -6.84 2.51
C LEU A 88 3.11 -6.59 2.04
N THR A 89 3.36 -5.50 1.33
CA THR A 89 4.71 -5.07 0.91
C THR A 89 5.63 -4.83 2.12
N ILE A 90 5.16 -4.19 3.18
CA ILE A 90 5.94 -3.99 4.42
C ILE A 90 6.31 -5.35 5.07
N PRO A 91 5.36 -6.26 5.36
CA PRO A 91 5.69 -7.61 5.82
C PRO A 91 6.63 -8.42 4.89
N ASP A 92 6.51 -8.28 3.57
CA ASP A 92 7.44 -8.91 2.61
C ASP A 92 8.87 -8.36 2.80
N ALA A 93 9.01 -7.04 2.90
CA ALA A 93 10.28 -6.37 3.14
C ALA A 93 10.87 -6.68 4.54
N MET A 94 10.05 -7.05 5.51
CA MET A 94 10.49 -7.58 6.81
C MET A 94 11.02 -9.02 6.75
N GLY A 95 11.01 -9.65 5.57
CA GLY A 95 11.64 -10.95 5.35
C GLY A 95 10.79 -12.14 5.81
N LEU A 96 9.46 -12.01 5.91
CA LEU A 96 8.58 -13.09 6.34
C LEU A 96 8.28 -14.14 5.25
N GLY A 97 8.71 -13.91 4.01
CA GLY A 97 8.51 -14.82 2.88
C GLY A 97 7.06 -14.82 2.41
N LEU A 98 6.60 -13.69 1.85
CA LEU A 98 5.26 -13.57 1.30
C LEU A 98 5.16 -14.36 0.00
N TYR A 99 4.14 -15.19 -0.12
CA TYR A 99 3.77 -15.83 -1.38
C TYR A 99 2.26 -15.83 -1.59
N PHE A 100 1.85 -15.97 -2.85
CA PHE A 100 0.44 -16.01 -3.23
C PHE A 100 0.12 -17.39 -3.82
N GLU A 101 -0.68 -18.15 -3.08
CA GLU A 101 -1.13 -19.46 -3.52
C GLU A 101 -2.41 -19.33 -4.36
N THR A 102 -2.47 -20.08 -5.46
CA THR A 102 -3.57 -20.01 -6.42
C THR A 102 -4.89 -20.41 -5.75
N GLY A 103 -5.75 -19.42 -5.53
CA GLY A 103 -7.09 -19.61 -4.95
C GLY A 103 -7.16 -19.43 -3.43
N GLU A 104 -6.04 -19.42 -2.70
CA GLU A 104 -6.03 -19.33 -1.23
C GLU A 104 -5.65 -17.93 -0.69
N GLY A 105 -5.05 -17.08 -1.51
CA GLY A 105 -4.64 -15.73 -1.12
C GLY A 105 -3.21 -15.67 -0.56
N PRO A 106 -2.84 -14.58 0.15
CA PRO A 106 -1.48 -14.39 0.63
C PRO A 106 -1.17 -15.29 1.83
N ARG A 107 0.07 -15.78 1.87
CA ARG A 107 0.63 -16.62 2.93
C ARG A 107 2.04 -16.16 3.30
N PHE A 108 2.48 -16.49 4.51
CA PHE A 108 3.84 -16.24 4.98
C PHE A 108 4.53 -17.53 5.40
N GLU A 109 5.76 -17.73 4.93
CA GLU A 109 6.62 -18.86 5.31
C GLU A 109 7.04 -18.80 6.78
N ARG A 110 7.23 -17.58 7.31
CA ARG A 110 7.72 -17.34 8.68
C ARG A 110 6.74 -16.45 9.47
N PRO A 111 5.56 -16.96 9.88
CA PRO A 111 4.65 -16.18 10.72
C PRO A 111 5.28 -15.81 12.07
N ILE A 112 4.88 -14.67 12.63
CA ILE A 112 5.31 -14.21 13.95
C ILE A 112 4.57 -15.01 15.03
N THR A 113 5.31 -15.75 15.87
CA THR A 113 4.72 -16.60 16.91
C THR A 113 5.09 -16.19 18.32
N CYS A 114 6.20 -15.49 18.50
CA CYS A 114 6.71 -15.12 19.82
C CYS A 114 7.56 -13.83 19.79
N LYS A 115 7.99 -13.37 20.97
CA LYS A 115 8.85 -12.19 21.12
C LYS A 115 10.15 -12.27 20.32
N ALA A 116 10.77 -13.45 20.23
CA ALA A 116 12.01 -13.63 19.47
C ALA A 116 11.80 -13.37 17.96
N ASP A 117 10.63 -13.69 17.41
CA ASP A 117 10.31 -13.40 16.01
C ASP A 117 10.12 -11.89 15.79
N VAL A 118 9.44 -11.21 16.72
CA VAL A 118 9.30 -9.75 16.72
C VAL A 118 10.67 -9.08 16.80
N ASP A 119 11.60 -9.60 17.59
CA ASP A 119 12.93 -9.00 17.75
C ASP A 119 13.82 -9.17 16.52
N ARG A 120 13.62 -10.22 15.73
CA ARG A 120 14.38 -10.48 14.49
C ARG A 120 14.03 -9.55 13.34
N ILE A 121 12.78 -9.06 13.26
CA ILE A 121 12.36 -8.18 12.17
C ILE A 121 12.80 -6.73 12.41
N GLY A 122 13.29 -6.08 11.34
CA GLY A 122 13.64 -4.66 11.34
C GLY A 122 12.49 -3.77 10.86
N VAL A 123 12.72 -2.46 10.91
CA VAL A 123 11.90 -1.46 10.18
C VAL A 123 12.54 -1.31 8.80
N PRO A 124 11.85 -1.67 7.69
CA PRO A 124 12.42 -1.55 6.35
C PRO A 124 12.72 -0.10 5.96
N ASP A 125 13.78 0.12 5.18
CA ASP A 125 14.04 1.40 4.52
C ASP A 125 13.13 1.52 3.28
N PRO A 126 12.24 2.54 3.23
CA PRO A 126 11.37 2.74 2.08
C PRO A 126 12.10 2.92 0.73
N GLU A 127 13.31 3.47 0.74
CA GLU A 127 14.13 3.67 -0.47
C GLU A 127 15.13 2.53 -0.72
N GLY A 128 15.21 1.57 0.21
CA GLY A 128 15.96 0.33 0.10
C GLY A 128 15.05 -0.83 -0.28
N GLU A 129 14.55 -1.57 0.72
CA GLU A 129 13.78 -2.80 0.51
C GLU A 129 12.44 -2.57 -0.20
N LEU A 130 11.86 -1.36 -0.09
CA LEU A 130 10.58 -0.99 -0.70
C LEU A 130 10.72 -0.04 -1.90
N GLN A 131 11.94 0.13 -2.43
CA GLN A 131 12.24 1.08 -3.49
C GLN A 131 11.37 0.89 -4.74
N TYR A 132 10.98 -0.35 -5.05
CA TYR A 132 10.10 -0.66 -6.18
C TYR A 132 8.74 0.06 -6.10
N VAL A 133 8.21 0.24 -4.88
CA VAL A 133 6.98 1.01 -4.65
C VAL A 133 7.24 2.50 -4.93
N MET A 134 8.34 3.04 -4.39
CA MET A 134 8.70 4.45 -4.60
C MET A 134 8.93 4.76 -6.08
N ASN A 135 9.55 3.85 -6.81
CA ASN A 135 9.73 3.93 -8.26
C ASN A 135 8.38 3.91 -8.98
N ALA A 136 7.45 3.03 -8.61
CA ALA A 136 6.10 3.03 -9.17
C ALA A 136 5.39 4.38 -8.91
N VAL A 137 5.46 4.93 -7.69
CA VAL A 137 4.87 6.24 -7.36
C VAL A 137 5.45 7.36 -8.24
N ARG A 138 6.78 7.43 -8.38
CA ARG A 138 7.45 8.43 -9.23
C ARG A 138 7.01 8.29 -10.69
N THR A 139 6.98 7.06 -11.20
CA THR A 139 6.57 6.76 -12.59
C THR A 139 5.12 7.14 -12.82
N ILE A 140 4.19 6.70 -11.96
CA ILE A 140 2.77 7.05 -12.07
C ILE A 140 2.58 8.57 -12.01
N ARG A 141 3.24 9.24 -11.05
CA ARG A 141 3.08 10.69 -10.90
C ARG A 141 3.53 11.45 -12.14
N ARG A 142 4.61 11.01 -12.79
CA ARG A 142 5.06 11.56 -14.08
C ARG A 142 4.04 11.30 -15.19
N GLU A 143 3.56 10.07 -15.32
CA GLU A 143 2.65 9.69 -16.41
C GLU A 143 1.24 10.27 -16.26
N LEU A 144 0.80 10.58 -15.03
CA LEU A 144 -0.45 11.30 -14.79
C LEU A 144 -0.43 12.72 -15.34
N LYS A 145 0.75 13.34 -15.56
CA LYS A 145 0.90 14.68 -16.17
C LYS A 145 0.01 15.77 -15.52
N GLY A 146 -0.25 15.61 -14.23
CA GLY A 146 -1.09 16.52 -13.45
C GLY A 146 -2.60 16.35 -13.66
N ASP A 147 -3.07 15.32 -14.38
CA ASP A 147 -4.49 15.17 -14.70
C ASP A 147 -5.37 14.96 -13.46
N VAL A 148 -4.98 14.06 -12.55
CA VAL A 148 -5.66 13.78 -11.27
C VAL A 148 -4.65 13.48 -10.16
N PRO A 149 -5.01 13.61 -8.87
CA PRO A 149 -4.13 13.28 -7.77
C PRO A 149 -3.84 11.77 -7.67
N LEU A 150 -2.63 11.43 -7.24
CA LEU A 150 -2.24 10.07 -6.89
C LEU A 150 -2.42 9.80 -5.39
N ILE A 151 -3.16 8.74 -5.05
CA ILE A 151 -3.35 8.20 -3.71
C ILE A 151 -2.27 7.15 -3.45
N GLY A 152 -1.41 7.38 -2.45
CA GLY A 152 -0.56 6.36 -1.83
C GLY A 152 -1.32 5.60 -0.74
N PHE A 153 -0.84 4.44 -0.31
CA PHE A 153 -1.52 3.70 0.76
C PHE A 153 -0.64 2.72 1.52
N SER A 154 -1.16 2.27 2.66
CA SER A 154 -0.62 1.17 3.47
C SER A 154 -1.74 0.44 4.21
N GLY A 155 -1.44 -0.75 4.73
CA GLY A 155 -2.28 -1.37 5.77
C GLY A 155 -2.06 -0.69 7.13
N SER A 156 -3.05 -0.74 8.01
CA SER A 156 -2.87 -0.32 9.41
C SER A 156 -1.90 -1.26 10.14
N PRO A 157 -1.20 -0.82 11.20
CA PRO A 157 -0.37 -1.70 12.02
C PRO A 157 -1.10 -2.95 12.51
N TRP A 158 -2.36 -2.81 12.96
CA TRP A 158 -3.19 -3.95 13.36
C TRP A 158 -3.44 -4.91 12.20
N THR A 159 -3.95 -4.41 11.08
CA THR A 159 -4.26 -5.23 9.91
C THR A 159 -3.00 -5.96 9.40
N LEU A 160 -1.84 -5.31 9.34
CA LEU A 160 -0.59 -5.96 8.96
C LEU A 160 -0.19 -7.06 9.97
N ALA A 161 -0.25 -6.76 11.27
CA ALA A 161 0.04 -7.73 12.32
C ALA A 161 -0.84 -8.99 12.21
N THR A 162 -2.12 -8.84 11.86
CA THR A 162 -3.01 -10.01 11.69
C THR A 162 -2.45 -10.99 10.66
N TYR A 163 -2.00 -10.50 9.50
CA TYR A 163 -1.44 -11.35 8.46
C TYR A 163 -0.10 -11.97 8.90
N MET A 164 0.74 -11.18 9.56
CA MET A 164 2.06 -11.62 10.03
C MET A 164 1.95 -12.72 11.09
N VAL A 165 0.98 -12.65 12.00
CA VAL A 165 0.79 -13.63 13.09
C VAL A 165 -0.04 -14.83 12.63
N GLU A 166 -1.10 -14.60 11.83
CA GLU A 166 -1.94 -15.69 11.33
C GLU A 166 -1.22 -16.53 10.27
N GLY A 167 -0.29 -15.91 9.53
CA GLY A 167 0.41 -16.51 8.38
C GLY A 167 -0.39 -16.41 7.07
N GLY A 168 -1.40 -15.54 7.03
CA GLY A 168 -2.31 -15.37 5.90
C GLY A 168 -3.68 -14.85 6.34
N SER A 169 -4.68 -14.96 5.47
CA SER A 169 -6.06 -14.59 5.81
C SER A 169 -6.63 -15.54 6.88
N SER A 170 -7.36 -14.98 7.87
CA SER A 170 -8.02 -15.74 8.93
C SER A 170 -9.47 -15.29 9.06
N LYS A 171 -10.38 -16.22 9.37
CA LYS A 171 -11.79 -15.87 9.67
C LYS A 171 -12.01 -15.54 11.14
N ALA A 172 -11.17 -16.11 12.02
CA ALA A 172 -11.34 -16.03 13.46
C ALA A 172 -10.27 -15.18 14.15
N PHE A 173 -9.10 -14.99 13.52
CA PHE A 173 -7.97 -14.24 14.07
C PHE A 173 -7.51 -14.78 15.44
N THR A 174 -7.60 -16.11 15.61
CA THR A 174 -7.39 -16.77 16.90
C THR A 174 -5.96 -16.63 17.41
N LYS A 175 -4.95 -16.66 16.52
CA LYS A 175 -3.54 -16.59 16.94
C LYS A 175 -3.19 -15.18 17.43
N ILE A 176 -3.56 -14.15 16.67
CA ILE A 176 -3.27 -12.77 17.08
C ILE A 176 -4.10 -12.34 18.29
N LYS A 177 -5.37 -12.76 18.40
CA LYS A 177 -6.17 -12.50 19.60
C LYS A 177 -5.60 -13.23 20.81
N LYS A 178 -5.12 -14.46 20.67
CA LYS A 178 -4.39 -15.15 21.75
C LYS A 178 -3.16 -14.35 22.18
N MET A 179 -2.36 -13.84 21.24
CA MET A 179 -1.22 -12.98 21.56
C MET A 179 -1.65 -11.70 22.27
N ALA A 180 -2.75 -11.06 21.82
CA ALA A 180 -3.28 -9.85 22.46
C ALA A 180 -3.66 -10.07 23.93
N PHE A 181 -4.33 -11.18 24.24
CA PHE A 181 -4.79 -11.46 25.60
C PHE A 181 -3.74 -12.09 26.51
N ALA A 182 -2.88 -12.96 25.97
CA ALA A 182 -1.90 -13.70 26.77
C ALA A 182 -0.53 -13.00 26.85
N GLU A 183 -0.15 -12.26 25.81
CA GLU A 183 1.18 -11.67 25.64
C GLU A 183 1.10 -10.24 25.08
N PRO A 184 0.34 -9.33 25.71
CA PRO A 184 0.06 -7.99 25.18
C PRO A 184 1.34 -7.19 24.89
N GLN A 185 2.37 -7.33 25.72
CA GLN A 185 3.67 -6.68 25.51
C GLN A 185 4.36 -7.12 24.20
N VAL A 186 4.17 -8.37 23.77
CA VAL A 186 4.72 -8.90 22.51
C VAL A 186 3.97 -8.29 21.34
N LEU A 187 2.64 -8.25 21.42
CA LEU A 187 1.80 -7.62 20.40
C LEU A 187 2.10 -6.12 20.28
N HIS A 188 2.19 -5.39 21.39
CA HIS A 188 2.54 -3.97 21.36
C HIS A 188 3.93 -3.70 20.78
N ALA A 189 4.91 -4.56 21.04
CA ALA A 189 6.22 -4.45 20.40
C ALA A 189 6.15 -4.63 18.87
N LEU A 190 5.34 -5.58 18.39
CA LEU A 190 5.09 -5.77 16.96
C LEU A 190 4.37 -4.56 16.34
N LEU A 191 3.29 -4.10 16.98
CA LEU A 191 2.51 -2.94 16.54
C LEU A 191 3.34 -1.66 16.51
N GLY A 192 4.25 -1.47 17.49
CA GLY A 192 5.20 -0.35 17.50
C GLY A 192 6.10 -0.35 16.26
N LYS A 193 6.76 -1.48 15.95
CA LYS A 193 7.59 -1.62 14.74
C LYS A 193 6.80 -1.38 13.46
N LEU A 194 5.54 -1.85 13.41
CA LEU A 194 4.67 -1.62 12.26
C LEU A 194 4.21 -0.17 12.14
N ALA A 195 3.96 0.52 13.26
CA ALA A 195 3.65 1.95 13.25
C ALA A 195 4.82 2.77 12.69
N ASP A 196 6.06 2.47 13.12
CA ASP A 196 7.26 3.11 12.60
C ASP A 196 7.44 2.84 11.09
N SER A 197 7.26 1.58 10.67
CA SER A 197 7.38 1.15 9.28
C SER A 197 6.31 1.78 8.37
N VAL A 198 5.05 1.82 8.82
CA VAL A 198 3.96 2.46 8.06
C VAL A 198 4.20 3.96 7.95
N THR A 199 4.70 4.60 9.01
CA THR A 199 5.02 6.04 9.02
C THR A 199 6.12 6.37 8.02
N SER A 200 7.25 5.67 8.06
CA SER A 200 8.36 5.89 7.11
C SER A 200 7.92 5.61 5.67
N TYR A 201 7.19 4.51 5.45
CA TYR A 201 6.69 4.10 4.14
C TYR A 201 5.73 5.11 3.52
N LEU A 202 4.74 5.61 4.27
CA LEU A 202 3.80 6.61 3.77
C LEU A 202 4.48 7.96 3.51
N ASN A 203 5.40 8.39 4.37
CA ASN A 203 6.19 9.59 4.14
C ASN A 203 7.06 9.49 2.88
N ALA A 204 7.65 8.32 2.62
CA ALA A 204 8.40 8.07 1.40
C ALA A 204 7.51 8.10 0.16
N GLN A 205 6.30 7.53 0.21
CA GLN A 205 5.33 7.66 -0.89
C GLN A 205 4.98 9.13 -1.17
N ILE A 206 4.76 9.94 -0.13
CA ILE A 206 4.51 11.38 -0.26
C ILE A 206 5.72 12.08 -0.91
N ALA A 207 6.93 11.80 -0.43
CA ALA A 207 8.16 12.33 -1.00
C ALA A 207 8.34 11.94 -2.47
N ALA A 208 8.01 10.69 -2.83
CA ALA A 208 8.08 10.14 -4.17
C ALA A 208 7.03 10.75 -5.13
N GLY A 209 5.89 11.24 -4.62
CA GLY A 209 4.91 11.99 -5.41
C GLY A 209 3.43 11.74 -5.12
N ALA A 210 3.08 10.90 -4.15
CA ALA A 210 1.70 10.74 -3.68
C ALA A 210 1.17 12.09 -3.13
N GLN A 211 -0.10 12.39 -3.43
CA GLN A 211 -0.76 13.66 -3.09
C GLN A 211 -1.79 13.51 -1.98
N SER A 212 -2.24 12.29 -1.74
CA SER A 212 -2.91 11.88 -0.52
C SER A 212 -2.41 10.49 -0.12
N VAL A 213 -2.71 10.09 1.11
CA VAL A 213 -2.43 8.75 1.61
C VAL A 213 -3.66 8.15 2.29
N MET A 214 -3.80 6.83 2.19
CA MET A 214 -4.88 6.07 2.82
C MET A 214 -4.32 4.93 3.68
N VAL A 215 -4.86 4.77 4.88
CA VAL A 215 -4.56 3.62 5.76
C VAL A 215 -5.74 2.66 5.74
N PHE A 216 -5.50 1.42 5.33
CA PHE A 216 -6.51 0.37 5.32
C PHE A 216 -6.47 -0.41 6.64
N ASP A 217 -7.37 -0.09 7.55
CA ASP A 217 -7.63 -0.91 8.75
C ASP A 217 -8.74 -1.94 8.51
N THR A 218 -8.51 -2.81 7.53
CA THR A 218 -9.48 -3.80 7.05
C THR A 218 -10.01 -4.69 8.17
N TRP A 219 -9.18 -5.00 9.16
CA TRP A 219 -9.51 -5.93 10.24
C TRP A 219 -9.76 -5.26 11.59
N GLY A 220 -9.82 -3.92 11.67
CA GLY A 220 -10.15 -3.23 12.92
C GLY A 220 -11.51 -3.66 13.50
N GLY A 221 -12.49 -3.91 12.64
CA GLY A 221 -13.85 -4.31 13.03
C GLY A 221 -13.99 -5.69 13.69
N VAL A 222 -12.90 -6.46 13.83
CA VAL A 222 -12.92 -7.77 14.53
C VAL A 222 -12.56 -7.65 16.02
N LEU A 223 -12.17 -6.46 16.47
CA LEU A 223 -11.85 -6.12 17.86
C LEU A 223 -13.09 -5.62 18.60
N SER A 224 -13.07 -5.70 19.93
CA SER A 224 -14.07 -5.02 20.76
C SER A 224 -13.73 -3.52 20.85
N PRO A 225 -14.66 -2.63 21.24
CA PRO A 225 -14.36 -1.20 21.39
C PRO A 225 -13.25 -0.87 22.41
N ARG A 226 -12.91 -1.81 23.30
CA ARG A 226 -11.85 -1.64 24.30
C ARG A 226 -10.47 -2.01 23.74
N ASP A 227 -10.42 -3.01 22.87
CA ASP A 227 -9.19 -3.62 22.37
C ASP A 227 -8.63 -2.82 21.18
#